data_AF-A0A821L8C3-F1
#
_entry.id   AF-A0A821L8C3-F1
#
_cell.length_a   1.000
_cell.length_b   1.000
_cell.length_c   1.000
_cell.angle_alpha   90.00
_cell.angle_beta   90.00
_cell.angle_gamma   90.00
#
_symmetry.space_group_name_H-M   'P 1'
#
loop_
_entity.id
_entity.type
_entity.pdbx_description
1 polymer ?
#
loop_
_entity_poly.entity_id
_entity_poly.type
_entity_poly.pdbx_seq_one_letter_code
_entity_poly.pdbx_strand_id
1 'polypeptide(L)'
;MQLNDRSFSRMLNQALRYEDQTEVKNYWFNYLELIWSALKQLPSAKGNVYQVVNGRIKENYPKKKIITWWGITSCTQVPDNILSEMLGKKSTLLKIKILNGKNISEYSCKSNETEIVLLPGTRLRVNNVSYNTNLCIDEIDLEEISDEMFQADTNSNHTTKRTSKDGSFGK
;
A
#
# COMPACT_ATOMS: atom_id res chain seq x y z
N MET A 1 8.08 -16.53 13.66
CA MET A 1 8.36 -17.12 12.33
C MET A 1 9.59 -16.44 11.75
N GLN A 2 10.73 -17.12 11.66
CA GLN A 2 11.94 -16.54 11.07
C GLN A 2 11.71 -16.37 9.56
N LEU A 3 11.66 -15.12 9.09
CA LEU A 3 11.57 -14.80 7.67
C LEU A 3 12.92 -15.12 7.01
N ASN A 4 13.07 -16.34 6.54
CA ASN A 4 14.21 -16.79 5.76
C ASN A 4 14.40 -15.84 4.56
N ASP A 5 15.63 -15.43 4.24
CA ASP A 5 15.95 -14.37 3.26
C ASP A 5 15.51 -14.65 1.80
N ARG A 6 14.81 -15.75 1.54
CA ARG A 6 14.35 -16.22 0.22
C ARG A 6 12.89 -16.69 0.20
N SER A 7 11.98 -16.08 0.95
CA SER A 7 10.55 -16.42 0.80
C SER A 7 10.03 -16.00 -0.57
N PHE A 8 9.15 -16.83 -1.17
CA PHE A 8 8.56 -16.59 -2.49
C PHE A 8 7.94 -15.19 -2.60
N SER A 9 7.14 -14.80 -1.59
CA SER A 9 6.53 -13.47 -1.52
C SER A 9 7.55 -12.34 -1.46
N ARG A 10 8.72 -12.55 -0.85
CA ARG A 10 9.80 -11.54 -0.82
C ARG A 10 10.43 -11.36 -2.19
N MET A 11 10.78 -12.45 -2.87
CA MET A 11 11.37 -12.40 -4.22
C MET A 11 10.42 -11.76 -5.23
N LEU A 12 9.14 -12.15 -5.21
CA LEU A 12 8.11 -11.56 -6.05
C LEU A 12 7.94 -10.06 -5.78
N ASN A 13 7.78 -9.67 -4.52
CA ASN A 13 7.62 -8.25 -4.17
C ASN A 13 8.86 -7.41 -4.45
N GLN A 14 10.04 -8.01 -4.38
CA GLN A 14 11.27 -7.36 -4.79
C GLN A 14 11.24 -7.07 -6.29
N ALA A 15 10.95 -8.08 -7.13
CA ALA A 15 10.84 -7.90 -8.58
C ALA A 15 9.77 -6.87 -8.97
N LEU A 16 8.61 -6.89 -8.31
CA LEU A 16 7.51 -5.94 -8.57
C LEU A 16 7.83 -4.48 -8.22
N ARG A 17 8.80 -4.22 -7.35
CA ARG A 17 9.15 -2.87 -6.88
C ARG A 17 10.29 -2.22 -7.69
N TYR A 18 11.01 -2.99 -8.50
CA TYR A 18 12.06 -2.44 -9.37
C TYR A 18 11.47 -1.78 -10.61
N GLU A 19 12.12 -0.71 -11.08
CA GLU A 19 11.75 -0.06 -12.34
C GLU A 19 12.03 -0.96 -13.55
N ASP A 20 13.08 -1.76 -13.49
CA ASP A 20 13.37 -2.78 -14.50
C ASP A 20 12.43 -3.98 -14.36
N GLN A 21 11.51 -4.10 -15.32
CA GLN A 21 10.51 -5.16 -15.36
C GLN A 21 10.98 -6.43 -16.08
N THR A 22 12.27 -6.55 -16.43
CA THR A 22 12.81 -7.72 -17.14
C THR A 22 12.62 -9.01 -16.33
N GLU A 23 12.91 -8.97 -15.02
CA GLU A 23 12.66 -10.09 -14.10
C GLU A 23 11.17 -10.47 -14.04
N VAL A 24 10.29 -9.45 -13.97
CA VAL A 24 8.84 -9.66 -13.94
C VAL A 24 8.37 -10.37 -15.21
N LYS A 25 8.83 -9.92 -16.38
CA LYS A 25 8.49 -10.49 -17.68
C LYS A 25 9.01 -11.92 -17.85
N ASN A 26 10.25 -12.16 -17.44
CA ASN A 26 10.92 -13.44 -17.70
C ASN A 26 10.50 -14.55 -16.73
N TYR A 27 10.23 -14.22 -15.47
CA TYR A 27 10.04 -15.23 -14.41
C TYR A 27 8.69 -15.17 -13.71
N TRP A 28 8.08 -13.99 -13.60
CA TRP A 28 6.89 -13.81 -12.76
C TRP A 28 5.59 -13.65 -13.56
N PHE A 29 5.66 -13.39 -14.86
CA PHE A 29 4.49 -13.05 -15.68
C PHE A 29 3.37 -14.10 -15.59
N ASN A 30 3.70 -15.38 -15.83
CA ASN A 30 2.70 -16.46 -15.76
C ASN A 30 2.10 -16.62 -14.36
N TYR A 31 2.91 -16.43 -13.31
CA TYR A 31 2.42 -16.48 -11.94
C TYR A 31 1.49 -15.29 -11.64
N LEU A 32 1.84 -14.10 -12.12
CA LEU A 32 1.04 -12.88 -11.97
C LEU A 32 -0.29 -13.00 -12.70
N GLU A 33 -0.32 -13.55 -13.90
CA GLU A 33 -1.57 -13.83 -14.63
C GLU A 33 -2.47 -14.82 -13.87
N LEU A 34 -1.88 -15.88 -13.31
CA LEU A 34 -2.61 -16.87 -12.51
C LEU A 34 -3.21 -16.24 -11.25
N ILE A 35 -2.39 -15.57 -10.42
CA ILE A 35 -2.87 -14.98 -9.17
C ILE A 35 -3.87 -13.86 -9.44
N TRP A 36 -3.67 -13.04 -10.48
CA TRP A 36 -4.60 -11.99 -10.87
C TRP A 36 -5.96 -12.57 -11.30
N SER A 37 -5.94 -13.65 -12.09
CA SER A 37 -7.15 -14.36 -12.51
C SER A 37 -7.90 -15.00 -11.34
N ALA A 38 -7.18 -15.51 -10.33
CA ALA A 38 -7.78 -16.02 -9.10
C ALA A 38 -8.38 -14.89 -8.26
N LEU A 39 -7.62 -13.82 -8.00
CA LEU A 39 -8.05 -12.69 -7.18
C LEU A 39 -9.25 -11.93 -7.77
N LYS A 40 -9.38 -11.91 -9.10
CA LYS A 40 -10.56 -11.35 -9.80
C LYS A 40 -11.87 -12.08 -9.49
N GLN A 41 -11.81 -13.36 -9.15
CA GLN A 41 -13.00 -14.15 -8.81
C GLN A 41 -13.48 -13.88 -7.37
N LEU A 42 -12.63 -13.27 -6.53
CA LEU A 42 -12.97 -12.96 -5.15
C LEU A 42 -13.70 -11.60 -5.06
N PRO A 43 -14.71 -11.48 -4.17
CA PRO A 43 -15.36 -10.22 -3.91
C PRO A 43 -14.37 -9.18 -3.37
N SER A 44 -14.61 -7.91 -3.66
CA SER A 44 -13.81 -6.82 -3.10
C SER A 44 -14.21 -6.55 -1.64
N ALA A 45 -13.20 -6.56 -0.76
CA ALA A 45 -13.30 -6.12 0.63
C ALA A 45 -13.00 -4.62 0.74
N LYS A 46 -13.69 -3.98 1.68
CA LYS A 46 -13.55 -2.55 2.01
C LYS A 46 -13.34 -2.40 3.52
N GLY A 47 -12.70 -1.31 3.92
CA GLY A 47 -12.51 -0.99 5.34
C GLY A 47 -11.06 -0.70 5.68
N ASN A 48 -10.73 -0.76 6.97
CA ASN A 48 -9.37 -0.55 7.44
C ASN A 48 -8.62 -1.87 7.51
N VAL A 49 -7.45 -1.91 6.90
CA VAL A 49 -6.50 -3.01 7.01
C VAL A 49 -5.16 -2.48 7.49
N TYR A 50 -4.38 -3.37 8.09
CA TYR A 50 -3.12 -3.03 8.74
C TYR A 50 -1.99 -3.83 8.14
N GLN A 51 -0.83 -3.19 7.99
CA GLN A 51 0.40 -3.89 7.66
C GLN A 51 1.52 -3.42 8.57
N VAL A 52 2.12 -4.36 9.28
CA VAL A 52 3.31 -4.12 10.09
C VAL A 52 4.55 -4.39 9.25
N VAL A 53 5.44 -3.42 9.19
CA VAL A 53 6.74 -3.54 8.51
C VAL A 53 7.85 -3.41 9.54
N ASN A 54 8.79 -4.35 9.52
CA ASN A 54 10.02 -4.25 10.31
C ASN A 54 10.92 -3.19 9.69
N GLY A 55 11.33 -2.19 10.48
CA GLY A 55 12.13 -1.05 10.03
C GLY A 55 11.35 0.27 10.05
N ARG A 56 12.08 1.37 9.85
CA ARG A 56 11.56 2.74 9.76
C ARG A 56 11.48 3.11 8.29
N ILE A 57 10.28 3.15 7.72
CA ILE A 57 10.10 3.40 6.28
C ILE A 57 9.35 4.71 5.98
N LYS A 58 9.07 5.53 7.00
CA LYS A 58 8.25 6.75 6.85
C LYS A 58 8.74 7.73 5.78
N GLU A 59 10.06 7.76 5.54
CA GLU A 59 10.67 8.66 4.54
C GLU A 59 10.22 8.31 3.11
N ASN A 60 9.83 7.06 2.86
CA ASN A 60 9.30 6.62 1.58
C ASN A 60 7.84 7.05 1.33
N TYR A 61 7.18 7.65 2.33
CA TYR A 61 5.76 8.03 2.29
C TYR A 61 5.60 9.53 2.55
N PRO A 62 6.00 10.40 1.62
CA PRO A 62 5.76 11.83 1.74
C PRO A 62 4.27 12.16 1.83
N LYS A 63 3.86 12.97 2.82
CA LYS A 63 2.46 13.39 3.00
C LYS A 63 1.89 14.03 1.73
N LYS A 64 0.59 13.81 1.50
CA LYS A 64 -0.18 14.31 0.34
C LYS A 64 0.29 13.81 -1.03
N LYS A 65 1.19 12.83 -1.07
CA LYS A 65 1.54 12.15 -2.31
C LYS A 65 0.63 10.96 -2.54
N ILE A 66 0.44 10.66 -3.82
CA ILE A 66 -0.21 9.46 -4.29
C ILE A 66 0.91 8.53 -4.73
N ILE A 67 0.95 7.33 -4.16
CA ILE A 67 1.90 6.29 -4.50
C ILE A 67 1.17 5.15 -5.20
N THR A 68 1.89 4.44 -6.08
CA THR A 68 1.39 3.19 -6.65
C THR A 68 1.94 2.03 -5.84
N TRP A 69 1.03 1.21 -5.32
CA TRP A 69 1.34 0.00 -4.59
C TRP A 69 1.59 -1.14 -5.57
N TRP A 70 2.86 -1.45 -5.82
CA TRP A 70 3.23 -2.49 -6.78
C TRP A 70 3.29 -3.90 -6.17
N GLY A 71 3.42 -4.01 -4.85
CA GLY A 71 3.62 -5.30 -4.21
C GLY A 71 2.33 -6.08 -3.99
N ILE A 72 2.38 -7.40 -4.22
CA ILE A 72 1.39 -8.36 -3.69
C ILE A 72 1.75 -8.63 -2.24
N THR A 73 1.21 -7.82 -1.34
CA THR A 73 1.50 -7.90 0.09
C THR A 73 0.23 -8.10 0.88
N SER A 74 0.35 -8.98 1.87
CA SER A 74 -0.70 -9.31 2.80
C SER A 74 -0.83 -8.22 3.85
N CYS A 75 -2.03 -7.67 3.95
CA CYS A 75 -2.50 -6.90 5.09
C CYS A 75 -3.36 -7.80 5.98
N THR A 76 -3.56 -7.36 7.21
CA THR A 76 -4.37 -8.05 8.19
C THR A 76 -5.52 -7.16 8.64
N GLN A 77 -6.68 -7.75 8.89
CA GLN A 77 -7.78 -7.11 9.58
C GLN A 77 -7.99 -7.82 10.91
N VAL A 78 -7.44 -7.24 11.98
CA VAL A 78 -7.49 -7.78 13.33
C VAL A 78 -7.80 -6.68 14.35
N PRO A 79 -8.35 -7.03 15.52
CA PRO A 79 -8.49 -6.11 16.64
C PRO A 79 -7.16 -5.49 17.09
N ASP A 80 -7.22 -4.29 17.69
CA ASP A 80 -6.05 -3.50 18.12
C ASP A 80 -5.12 -4.26 19.07
N ASN A 81 -5.66 -5.12 19.94
CA ASN A 81 -4.84 -5.91 20.86
C ASN A 81 -3.94 -6.90 20.10
N ILE A 82 -4.47 -7.61 19.09
CA ILE A 82 -3.67 -8.53 18.27
C ILE A 82 -2.66 -7.73 17.43
N LEU A 83 -3.08 -6.61 16.86
CA LEU A 83 -2.17 -5.73 16.11
C LEU A 83 -0.99 -5.27 16.96
N SER A 84 -1.23 -4.98 18.24
CA SER A 84 -0.18 -4.55 19.18
C SER A 84 0.89 -5.62 19.42
N GLU A 85 0.52 -6.90 19.41
CA GLU A 85 1.45 -8.03 19.56
C GLU A 85 2.36 -8.23 18.34
N MET A 86 1.92 -7.78 17.16
CA MET A 86 2.70 -7.86 15.93
C MET A 86 3.77 -6.76 15.82
N LEU A 87 3.66 -5.68 16.61
CA LEU A 87 4.53 -4.52 16.53
C LEU A 87 5.86 -4.73 17.26
N GLY A 88 6.94 -4.21 16.68
CA GLY A 88 8.28 -4.23 17.27
C GLY A 88 8.80 -2.83 17.60
N LYS A 89 9.83 -2.72 18.45
CA LYS A 89 10.42 -1.43 18.89
C LYS A 89 10.95 -0.52 17.77
N LYS A 90 11.05 -1.03 16.55
CA LYS A 90 11.50 -0.30 15.35
C LYS A 90 10.67 -0.71 14.13
N SER A 91 9.36 -0.82 14.27
CA SER A 91 8.44 -1.06 13.16
C SER A 91 7.75 0.21 12.67
N THR A 92 7.23 0.12 11.46
CA THR A 92 6.25 1.05 10.90
C THR A 92 4.91 0.33 10.76
N LEU A 93 3.83 0.97 11.21
CA LEU A 93 2.46 0.52 11.02
C LEU A 93 1.83 1.31 9.87
N LEU A 94 1.43 0.60 8.82
CA LEU A 94 0.61 1.13 7.74
C LEU A 94 -0.87 0.89 8.09
N LYS A 95 -1.65 1.96 8.21
CA LYS A 95 -3.10 1.93 8.40
C LYS A 95 -3.74 2.30 7.07
N ILE A 96 -4.34 1.34 6.38
CA ILE A 96 -4.79 1.50 5.00
C ILE A 96 -6.31 1.37 4.94
N LYS A 97 -6.99 2.44 4.52
CA LYS A 97 -8.41 2.37 4.17
C LYS A 97 -8.54 1.93 2.73
N ILE A 98 -9.03 0.71 2.51
CA ILE A 98 -9.13 0.05 1.20
C ILE A 98 -10.54 0.10 0.61
N LEU A 99 -10.60 0.03 -0.73
CA LEU A 99 -11.81 -0.06 -1.54
C LEU A 99 -11.90 -1.39 -2.29
N ASN A 100 -10.76 -1.98 -2.68
CA ASN A 100 -10.73 -3.15 -3.57
C ASN A 100 -9.80 -4.29 -3.10
N GLY A 101 -9.51 -4.37 -1.81
CA GLY A 101 -8.72 -5.48 -1.25
C GLY A 101 -9.40 -6.83 -1.48
N LYS A 102 -8.63 -7.91 -1.51
CA LYS A 102 -9.15 -9.28 -1.71
C LYS A 102 -8.93 -10.10 -0.46
N ASN A 103 -10.02 -10.57 0.15
CA ASN A 103 -9.94 -11.46 1.29
C ASN A 103 -9.52 -12.85 0.82
N ILE A 104 -8.35 -13.30 1.26
CA ILE A 104 -7.78 -14.61 0.92
C ILE A 104 -7.65 -15.52 2.14
N SER A 105 -8.34 -15.21 3.24
CA SER A 105 -8.21 -15.93 4.52
C SER A 105 -8.47 -17.43 4.37
N GLU A 106 -9.45 -17.82 3.55
CA GLU A 106 -9.78 -19.22 3.28
C GLU A 106 -8.68 -19.99 2.52
N TYR A 107 -7.77 -19.26 1.88
CA TYR A 107 -6.64 -19.81 1.12
C TYR A 107 -5.29 -19.57 1.83
N SER A 108 -5.31 -18.92 3.00
CA SER A 108 -4.11 -18.58 3.74
C SER A 108 -3.67 -19.72 4.66
N CYS A 109 -2.36 -19.91 4.78
CA CYS A 109 -1.77 -20.77 5.81
C CYS A 109 -1.85 -20.13 7.21
N LYS A 110 -2.30 -18.89 7.35
CA LYS A 110 -2.48 -18.16 8.61
C LYS A 110 -3.96 -18.16 9.01
N SER A 111 -4.39 -19.23 9.69
CA SER A 111 -5.80 -19.44 10.03
C SER A 111 -6.42 -18.42 11.01
N ASN A 112 -5.61 -17.60 11.68
CA ASN A 112 -6.05 -16.77 12.81
C ASN A 112 -6.12 -15.27 12.47
N GLU A 113 -5.87 -14.89 11.22
CA GLU A 113 -5.89 -13.51 10.77
C GLU A 113 -6.78 -13.38 9.53
N THR A 114 -7.54 -12.28 9.43
CA THR A 114 -8.22 -11.96 8.17
C THR A 114 -7.20 -11.39 7.20
N GLU A 115 -6.67 -12.24 6.32
CA GLU A 115 -5.66 -11.85 5.35
C GLU A 115 -6.30 -11.18 4.13
N ILE A 116 -5.92 -9.94 3.89
CA ILE A 116 -6.39 -9.12 2.78
C ILE A 116 -5.20 -8.77 1.88
N VAL A 117 -5.29 -9.03 0.58
CA VAL A 117 -4.27 -8.64 -0.39
C VAL A 117 -4.72 -7.40 -1.15
N LEU A 118 -3.82 -6.41 -1.26
CA LEU A 118 -3.96 -5.31 -2.21
C LEU A 118 -3.36 -5.72 -3.55
N LEU A 119 -4.03 -5.34 -4.64
CA LEU A 119 -3.57 -5.66 -5.98
C LEU A 119 -2.42 -4.74 -6.41
N PRO A 120 -1.44 -5.24 -7.19
CA PRO A 120 -0.46 -4.40 -7.85
C PRO A 120 -1.14 -3.31 -8.68
N GLY A 121 -0.63 -2.08 -8.59
CA GLY A 121 -1.22 -0.93 -9.25
C GLY A 121 -2.24 -0.16 -8.39
N THR A 122 -2.59 -0.64 -7.19
CA THR A 122 -3.46 0.08 -6.26
C THR A 122 -2.86 1.46 -5.95
N ARG A 123 -3.63 2.54 -6.11
CA ARG A 123 -3.17 3.90 -5.80
C ARG A 123 -3.53 4.26 -4.38
N LEU A 124 -2.55 4.67 -3.59
CA LEU A 124 -2.73 5.03 -2.18
C LEU A 124 -2.33 6.50 -1.98
N ARG A 125 -3.21 7.29 -1.37
CA ARG A 125 -2.89 8.64 -0.90
C ARG A 125 -2.30 8.57 0.51
N VAL A 126 -1.17 9.23 0.73
CA VAL A 126 -0.57 9.41 2.05
C VAL A 126 -1.28 10.53 2.78
N ASN A 127 -2.22 10.19 3.65
CA ASN A 127 -3.01 11.17 4.40
C ASN A 127 -2.21 11.74 5.57
N ASN A 128 -1.49 10.88 6.29
CA ASN A 128 -0.71 11.30 7.44
C ASN A 128 0.48 10.39 7.70
N VAL A 129 1.49 10.95 8.35
CA VAL A 129 2.71 10.29 8.82
C VAL A 129 2.97 10.85 10.20
N SER A 130 3.07 9.98 11.19
CA SER A 130 3.26 10.35 12.59
C SER A 130 4.17 9.35 13.30
N TYR A 131 4.54 9.68 14.53
CA TYR A 131 5.34 8.82 15.40
C TYR A 131 4.57 8.60 16.70
N ASN A 132 4.30 7.34 17.02
CA ASN A 132 3.66 6.96 18.27
C ASN A 132 4.74 6.78 19.33
N THR A 133 4.83 7.72 20.27
CA THR A 133 5.86 7.73 21.32
C THR A 133 5.70 6.58 22.31
N ASN A 134 4.46 6.17 22.59
CA ASN A 134 4.16 5.13 23.57
C ASN A 134 4.60 3.76 23.06
N LEU A 135 4.35 3.50 21.78
CA LEU A 135 4.73 2.25 21.12
C LEU A 135 6.12 2.30 20.49
N CYS A 136 6.72 3.50 20.38
CA CYS A 136 7.98 3.72 19.68
C CYS A 136 7.91 3.20 18.23
N ILE A 137 6.89 3.58 17.47
CA ILE A 137 6.69 3.16 16.06
C ILE A 137 6.37 4.36 15.16
N ASP A 138 6.62 4.21 13.86
CA ASP A 138 6.07 5.16 12.88
C ASP A 138 4.67 4.67 12.49
N GLU A 139 3.73 5.60 12.31
CA GLU A 139 2.40 5.30 11.80
C GLU A 139 2.16 6.08 10.50
N ILE A 140 1.62 5.40 9.50
CA ILE A 140 1.33 5.98 8.18
C ILE A 140 -0.12 5.67 7.83
N ASP A 141 -0.91 6.73 7.67
CA ASP A 141 -2.31 6.64 7.30
C ASP A 141 -2.42 6.77 5.77
N LEU A 142 -2.98 5.73 5.15
CA LEU A 142 -3.13 5.58 3.72
C LEU A 142 -4.60 5.40 3.37
N GLU A 143 -4.99 5.93 2.22
CA GLU A 143 -6.33 5.70 1.66
C GLU A 143 -6.20 5.29 0.20
N GLU A 144 -6.82 4.17 -0.15
CA GLU A 144 -7.01 3.77 -1.54
C GLU A 144 -7.92 4.78 -2.25
N ILE A 145 -7.46 5.25 -3.40
CA ILE A 145 -8.21 6.19 -4.22
C ILE A 145 -8.69 5.51 -5.50
N SER A 146 -9.93 5.80 -5.89
CA SER A 146 -10.46 5.32 -7.17
C SER A 146 -9.85 6.08 -8.35
N ASP A 147 -10.05 5.56 -9.55
CA ASP A 147 -9.63 6.24 -10.77
C ASP A 147 -10.29 7.61 -10.93
N GLU A 148 -11.56 7.75 -10.54
CA GLU A 148 -12.27 9.04 -10.59
C GLU A 148 -11.65 10.06 -9.62
N MET A 149 -11.35 9.63 -8.38
CA MET A 149 -10.69 10.48 -7.39
C MET A 149 -9.29 10.90 -7.83
N PHE A 150 -8.53 9.98 -8.45
CA PHE A 150 -7.21 10.28 -8.98
C PHE A 150 -7.27 11.35 -10.08
N GLN A 151 -8.20 11.21 -11.03
CA GLN A 151 -8.39 12.19 -12.10
C GLN A 151 -8.78 13.57 -11.54
N ALA A 152 -9.70 13.62 -10.57
CA ALA A 152 -10.09 14.86 -9.92
C ALA A 152 -8.90 15.57 -9.24
N ASP A 153 -8.06 14.84 -8.52
CA ASP A 153 -6.85 15.38 -7.88
C ASP A 153 -5.85 15.91 -8.90
N THR A 154 -5.66 15.21 -10.02
CA THR A 154 -4.77 15.69 -11.09
C THR A 154 -5.30 16.97 -11.75
N ASN A 155 -6.60 17.06 -11.98
CA ASN A 155 -7.23 18.22 -12.61
C ASN A 155 -7.24 19.44 -11.69
N SER A 156 -7.47 19.27 -10.38
CA SER A 156 -7.39 20.37 -9.41
C SER A 156 -6.00 21.01 -9.37
N ASN A 157 -4.93 20.21 -9.49
CA ASN A 157 -3.55 20.72 -9.47
C ASN A 157 -3.18 21.52 -10.75
N HIS A 158 -3.88 21.32 -11.87
CA HIS A 158 -3.69 22.10 -13.08
C HIS A 158 -4.37 23.48 -13.03
N THR A 159 -5.50 23.61 -12.33
CA THR A 159 -6.24 24.87 -12.23
C THR A 159 -5.51 25.90 -11.35
N THR A 160 -4.85 25.47 -10.27
CA THR A 160 -4.16 26.38 -9.33
C THR A 160 -2.88 27.02 -9.91
N LYS A 161 -2.30 26.48 -10.99
CA LYS A 161 -1.09 27.03 -11.62
C LYS A 161 -1.33 28.17 -12.63
N ARG A 162 -2.59 28.51 -12.97
CA ARG A 162 -2.90 29.53 -13.99
C ARG A 162 -3.20 30.93 -13.45
N THR A 163 -3.28 31.15 -12.14
CA THR A 163 -3.72 32.44 -11.56
C THR A 163 -2.60 33.31 -10.97
N SER A 164 -1.32 33.10 -11.34
CA SER A 164 -0.21 33.94 -10.86
C SER A 164 0.68 34.47 -11.98
N LYS A 165 0.08 35.12 -12.98
CA LYS A 165 0.73 36.11 -13.86
C LYS A 165 -0.38 36.97 -14.45
N ASP A 166 -0.69 38.08 -13.80
CA ASP A 166 -1.11 39.32 -14.46
C ASP A 166 -1.29 40.40 -13.39
N GLY A 167 -0.54 41.49 -13.51
CA GLY A 167 -0.72 42.68 -12.68
C GLY A 167 0.56 43.43 -12.32
N SER A 168 1.28 43.98 -13.32
CA SER A 168 1.85 45.33 -13.24
C SER A 168 2.63 45.64 -14.53
N PHE A 169 1.98 46.38 -15.43
CA PHE A 169 2.64 47.24 -16.41
C PHE A 169 1.92 48.59 -16.39
N GLY A 170 2.69 49.67 -16.22
CA GLY A 170 2.25 51.07 -16.27
C GLY A 170 2.61 51.80 -14.97
N LYS A 171 3.34 52.91 -14.96
CA LYS A 171 3.90 53.78 -16.02
C LYS A 171 5.25 54.30 -15.52
#